data_AF-A0A1H6DH29-F1
#
_entry.id   AF-A0A1H6DH29-F1
#
_cell.length_a   1.000
_cell.length_b   1.000
_cell.length_c   1.000
_cell.angle_alpha   90.00
_cell.angle_beta   90.00
_cell.angle_gamma   90.00
#
_symmetry.space_group_name_H-M   'P 1'
#
loop_
_entity.id
_entity.type
_entity.pdbx_description
1 polymer ?
#
loop_
_entity_poly.entity_id
_entity_poly.type
_entity_poly.pdbx_seq_one_letter_code
_entity_poly.pdbx_strand_id
1 'polypeptide(L)'
;RLHRETQRIAERLQRSLLPSLPDIAPLGLAAGYEPSQTTAEVGGDWYDCFVLPQGDIALIIGDVTGHDLQATVTMSQLRNMLRGIACDRQEPAGKILGRLDRANHTLHPSTTATCVYALLKGEPGGPWVVEWSRAGHPPPLLIPLPPGIDAPALHRRARRAPR
;
A
#
# COMPACT_ATOMS: atom_id res chain seq x y z
N ARG A 1 13.85 -29.24 -11.06
CA ARG A 1 14.40 -29.08 -9.69
C ARG A 1 14.97 -27.67 -9.48
N LEU A 2 15.87 -27.19 -10.35
CA LEU A 2 16.41 -25.81 -10.31
C LEU A 2 15.32 -24.71 -10.27
N HIS A 3 14.30 -24.82 -11.12
CA HIS A 3 13.20 -23.85 -11.20
C HIS A 3 12.40 -23.71 -9.89
N ARG A 4 12.19 -24.81 -9.14
CA ARG A 4 11.52 -24.77 -7.83
C ARG A 4 12.37 -24.13 -6.73
N GLU A 5 13.69 -24.29 -6.81
CA GLU A 5 14.61 -23.67 -5.86
C GLU A 5 14.68 -22.16 -6.10
N THR A 6 14.77 -21.73 -7.36
CA THR A 6 14.68 -20.30 -7.75
C THR A 6 13.36 -19.68 -7.32
N GLN A 7 12.22 -20.36 -7.50
CA GLN A 7 10.91 -19.91 -7.02
C GLN A 7 10.88 -19.71 -5.51
N ARG A 8 11.40 -20.68 -4.74
CA ARG A 8 11.40 -20.62 -3.27
C ARG A 8 12.27 -19.48 -2.75
N ILE A 9 13.37 -19.17 -3.43
CA ILE A 9 14.21 -18.01 -3.12
C ILE A 9 13.46 -16.71 -3.44
N ALA A 10 12.80 -16.64 -4.59
CA ALA A 10 12.07 -15.44 -5.00
C ALA A 10 10.85 -15.14 -4.10
N GLU A 11 10.08 -16.18 -3.69
CA GLU A 11 8.99 -16.04 -2.72
C GLU A 11 9.51 -15.57 -1.36
N ARG A 12 10.64 -16.13 -0.89
CA ARG A 12 11.28 -15.69 0.35
C ARG A 12 11.75 -14.24 0.29
N LEU A 13 12.36 -13.84 -0.83
CA LEU A 13 12.74 -12.45 -1.08
C LEU A 13 11.51 -11.55 -1.05
N GLN A 14 10.44 -11.90 -1.75
CA GLN A 14 9.21 -11.12 -1.76
C GLN A 14 8.59 -10.99 -0.35
N ARG A 15 8.50 -12.09 0.41
CA ARG A 15 8.05 -12.04 1.82
C ARG A 15 8.97 -11.19 2.70
N SER A 16 10.28 -11.21 2.46
CA SER A 16 11.23 -10.35 3.19
C SER A 16 11.12 -8.88 2.82
N LEU A 17 10.60 -8.59 1.62
CA LEU A 17 10.31 -7.23 1.19
C LEU A 17 9.03 -6.73 1.86
N LEU A 18 8.05 -7.59 2.15
CA LEU A 18 6.82 -7.15 2.80
C LEU A 18 7.10 -6.54 4.20
N PRO A 19 6.52 -5.38 4.53
CA PRO A 19 6.83 -4.68 5.77
C PRO A 19 6.24 -5.39 6.98
N SER A 20 6.99 -5.34 8.09
CA SER A 20 6.41 -5.53 9.43
C SER A 20 5.44 -4.40 9.71
N LEU A 21 4.22 -4.74 10.12
CA LEU A 21 3.22 -3.75 10.48
C LEU A 21 3.63 -3.08 11.81
N PRO A 22 3.55 -1.75 11.92
CA PRO A 22 3.82 -1.06 13.18
C PRO A 22 2.75 -1.38 14.22
N ASP A 23 3.13 -1.40 15.49
CA ASP A 23 2.16 -1.36 16.59
C ASP A 23 1.59 0.05 16.69
N ILE A 24 0.26 0.17 16.53
CA ILE A 24 -0.47 1.44 16.51
C ILE A 24 -1.66 1.40 17.48
N ALA A 25 -1.51 0.69 18.60
CA ALA A 25 -2.52 0.62 19.65
C ALA A 25 -3.14 2.01 19.95
N PRO A 26 -4.48 2.12 20.09
CA PRO A 26 -5.43 1.01 20.27
C PRO A 26 -5.92 0.35 18.96
N LEU A 27 -5.40 0.73 17.80
CA LEU A 27 -5.80 0.13 16.53
C LEU A 27 -5.05 -1.18 16.26
N GLY A 28 -5.76 -2.15 15.69
CA GLY A 28 -5.17 -3.40 15.21
C GLY A 28 -4.90 -3.35 13.71
N LEU A 29 -3.70 -3.77 13.30
CA LEU A 29 -3.35 -3.98 11.90
C LEU A 29 -3.12 -5.46 11.63
N ALA A 30 -3.66 -5.94 10.50
CA ALA A 30 -3.42 -7.28 10.00
C ALA A 30 -3.19 -7.23 8.49
N ALA A 31 -2.32 -8.09 7.98
CA ALA A 31 -2.08 -8.26 6.56
C ALA A 31 -2.03 -9.75 6.21
N GLY A 32 -2.62 -10.09 5.07
CA GLY A 32 -2.52 -11.41 4.46
C GLY A 32 -2.01 -11.26 3.03
N TYR A 33 -1.06 -12.10 2.64
CA TYR A 33 -0.56 -12.16 1.27
C TYR A 33 -0.52 -13.62 0.83
N GLU A 34 -1.27 -13.94 -0.22
CA GLU A 34 -1.36 -15.29 -0.79
C GLU A 34 -0.93 -15.24 -2.26
N PRO A 35 0.30 -15.67 -2.59
CA PRO A 35 0.76 -15.70 -3.97
C PRO A 35 0.03 -16.78 -4.78
N SER A 36 -0.17 -16.54 -6.07
CA SER A 36 -0.71 -17.54 -7.00
C SER A 36 0.24 -18.76 -7.09
N GLN A 37 -0.30 -19.97 -6.88
CA GLN A 37 0.50 -21.20 -6.86
C GLN A 37 0.79 -21.77 -8.26
N THR A 38 0.18 -21.24 -9.31
CA THR A 38 0.10 -21.90 -10.62
C THR A 38 1.26 -21.58 -11.55
N THR A 39 1.96 -20.47 -11.31
CA THR A 39 3.10 -20.03 -12.11
C THR A 39 4.26 -19.64 -11.19
N ALA A 40 5.46 -19.74 -11.73
CA ALA A 40 6.74 -19.53 -11.06
C ALA A 40 7.01 -18.08 -10.65
N GLU A 41 5.98 -17.33 -10.34
CA GLU A 41 5.91 -15.91 -10.56
C GLU A 41 5.94 -15.17 -9.24
N VAL A 42 6.74 -14.12 -9.23
CA VAL A 42 6.85 -13.21 -8.11
C VAL A 42 5.82 -12.12 -8.34
N GLY A 43 4.97 -11.88 -7.34
CA GLY A 43 3.82 -10.99 -7.53
C GLY A 43 4.22 -9.53 -7.71
N GLY A 44 3.48 -8.81 -8.55
CA GLY A 44 3.52 -7.34 -8.61
C GLY A 44 2.81 -6.66 -7.43
N ASP A 45 2.07 -7.43 -6.64
CA ASP A 45 1.32 -6.99 -5.47
C ASP A 45 2.21 -6.62 -4.28
N TRP A 46 1.83 -5.56 -3.58
CA TRP A 46 2.44 -5.18 -2.31
C TRP A 46 1.44 -4.49 -1.38
N TYR A 47 1.76 -4.54 -0.09
CA TYR A 47 1.18 -3.65 0.91
C TYR A 47 2.29 -2.91 1.65
N ASP A 48 1.97 -1.75 2.20
CA ASP A 48 2.87 -1.02 3.09
C ASP A 48 2.12 -0.30 4.21
N CYS A 49 2.76 -0.20 5.39
CA CYS A 49 2.25 0.53 6.53
C CYS A 49 3.40 1.12 7.34
N PHE A 50 3.32 2.42 7.64
CA PHE A 50 4.32 3.11 8.47
C PHE A 50 3.77 4.41 9.03
N VAL A 51 4.38 4.86 10.14
CA VAL A 51 4.09 6.14 10.78
C VAL A 51 4.86 7.25 10.07
N LEU A 52 4.17 8.32 9.69
CA LEU A 52 4.76 9.51 9.10
C LEU A 52 5.38 10.41 10.18
N PRO A 53 6.29 11.34 9.82
CA PRO A 53 6.91 12.22 10.81
C PRO A 53 5.93 13.09 11.61
N GLN A 54 4.73 13.36 11.06
CA GLN A 54 3.66 14.09 11.74
C GLN A 54 2.74 13.23 12.62
N GLY A 55 3.00 11.93 12.73
CA GLY A 55 2.20 10.98 13.54
C GLY A 55 1.09 10.27 12.78
N ASP A 56 0.67 10.79 11.61
CA ASP A 56 -0.30 10.11 10.74
C ASP A 56 0.21 8.73 10.28
N ILE A 57 -0.70 7.77 10.12
CA ILE A 57 -0.35 6.42 9.69
C ILE A 57 -0.66 6.28 8.19
N ALA A 58 0.36 5.97 7.39
CA ALA A 58 0.22 5.68 5.99
C ALA A 58 -0.11 4.20 5.78
N LEU A 59 -1.13 3.91 4.96
CA LEU A 59 -1.59 2.58 4.57
C LEU A 59 -1.60 2.49 3.03
N ILE A 60 -0.98 1.45 2.49
CA ILE A 60 -0.80 1.27 1.05
C ILE A 60 -1.18 -0.14 0.65
N ILE A 61 -1.89 -0.25 -0.47
CA ILE A 61 -2.05 -1.49 -1.23
C ILE A 61 -1.81 -1.13 -2.69
N GLY A 62 -1.01 -1.92 -3.40
CA GLY A 62 -0.86 -1.73 -4.84
C GLY A 62 -0.48 -3.01 -5.57
N ASP A 63 -0.53 -2.92 -6.89
CA ASP A 63 -0.29 -4.01 -7.83
C ASP A 63 0.39 -3.43 -9.08
N VAL A 64 1.50 -4.03 -9.50
CA VAL A 64 2.19 -3.71 -10.75
C VAL A 64 1.81 -4.72 -11.82
N THR A 65 1.45 -4.22 -13.01
CA THR A 65 1.12 -5.10 -14.14
C THR A 65 2.33 -5.98 -14.51
N GLY A 66 2.08 -7.28 -14.62
CA GLY A 66 3.10 -8.30 -14.85
C GLY A 66 3.42 -9.08 -13.58
N HIS A 67 4.18 -10.15 -13.74
CA HIS A 67 4.40 -11.14 -12.69
C HIS A 67 5.80 -11.75 -12.78
N ASP A 68 6.69 -11.07 -13.51
CA ASP A 68 8.07 -11.48 -13.70
C ASP A 68 9.01 -10.74 -12.74
N LEU A 69 10.30 -11.07 -12.83
CA LEU A 69 11.32 -10.44 -12.00
C LEU A 69 11.38 -8.92 -12.22
N GLN A 70 11.12 -8.44 -13.44
CA GLN A 70 11.13 -7.02 -13.75
C GLN A 70 9.97 -6.30 -13.05
N ALA A 71 8.76 -6.88 -13.07
CA ALA A 71 7.60 -6.37 -12.35
C ALA A 71 7.87 -6.29 -10.83
N THR A 72 8.58 -7.28 -10.27
CA THR A 72 8.98 -7.28 -8.85
C THR A 72 9.96 -6.15 -8.52
N VAL A 73 10.95 -5.94 -9.37
CA VAL A 73 11.93 -4.85 -9.20
C VAL A 73 11.22 -3.50 -9.26
N THR A 74 10.33 -3.31 -10.26
CA THR A 74 9.56 -2.07 -10.37
C THR A 74 8.60 -1.87 -9.21
N MET A 75 7.94 -2.92 -8.72
CA MET A 75 7.13 -2.85 -7.49
C MET A 75 7.96 -2.33 -6.31
N SER A 76 9.16 -2.88 -6.09
CA SER A 76 10.05 -2.44 -5.00
C SER A 76 10.44 -0.96 -5.14
N GLN A 77 10.72 -0.53 -6.37
CA GLN A 77 11.02 0.88 -6.68
C GLN A 77 9.81 1.78 -6.39
N LEU A 78 8.62 1.43 -6.88
CA LEU A 78 7.39 2.18 -6.67
C LEU A 78 7.04 2.31 -5.19
N ARG A 79 7.12 1.20 -4.44
CA ARG A 79 6.88 1.21 -2.99
C ARG A 79 7.84 2.14 -2.26
N ASN A 80 9.14 2.03 -2.53
CA ASN A 80 10.15 2.86 -1.85
C ASN A 80 10.04 4.34 -2.23
N MET A 81 9.73 4.65 -3.50
CA MET A 81 9.43 6.01 -3.92
C MET A 81 8.21 6.57 -3.20
N LEU A 82 7.11 5.80 -3.12
CA LEU A 82 5.91 6.21 -2.42
C LEU A 82 6.19 6.49 -0.93
N ARG A 83 6.96 5.62 -0.27
CA ARG A 83 7.39 5.80 1.11
C ARG A 83 8.22 7.07 1.28
N GLY A 84 9.20 7.31 0.40
CA GLY A 84 10.02 8.54 0.41
C GLY A 84 9.19 9.81 0.19
N ILE A 85 8.32 9.82 -0.83
CA ILE A 85 7.43 10.95 -1.13
C ILE A 85 6.49 11.23 0.05
N ALA A 86 5.91 10.19 0.66
CA ALA A 86 5.01 10.34 1.79
C ALA A 86 5.72 10.96 3.01
N CYS A 87 6.90 10.46 3.37
CA CYS A 87 7.70 10.98 4.49
C CYS A 87 8.13 12.43 4.27
N ASP A 88 8.54 12.79 3.05
CA ASP A 88 9.02 14.13 2.68
C ASP A 88 7.87 15.15 2.59
N ARG A 89 6.77 14.79 1.91
CA ARG A 89 5.74 15.76 1.52
C ARG A 89 4.61 15.91 2.52
N GLN A 90 4.18 14.80 3.13
CA GLN A 90 3.09 14.78 4.11
C GLN A 90 1.80 15.50 3.64
N GLU A 91 1.54 15.41 2.33
CA GLU A 91 0.42 16.06 1.65
C GLU A 91 -0.84 15.17 1.65
N PRO A 92 -2.01 15.72 1.29
CA PRO A 92 -3.22 14.92 1.07
C PRO A 92 -3.01 13.73 0.14
N ALA A 93 -3.71 12.63 0.39
CA ALA A 93 -3.52 11.34 -0.26
C ALA A 93 -3.52 11.41 -1.80
N GLY A 94 -4.38 12.26 -2.37
CA GLY A 94 -4.45 12.47 -3.81
C GLY A 94 -3.20 13.12 -4.41
N LYS A 95 -2.55 14.05 -3.70
CA LYS A 95 -1.30 14.69 -4.15
C LYS A 95 -0.12 13.72 -4.10
N ILE A 96 -0.04 12.92 -3.04
CA ILE A 96 0.98 11.87 -2.90
C ILE A 96 0.91 10.89 -4.07
N LEU A 97 -0.28 10.37 -4.39
CA LEU A 97 -0.44 9.49 -5.56
C LEU A 97 -0.12 10.19 -6.88
N GLY A 98 -0.54 11.45 -7.07
CA GLY A 98 -0.19 12.19 -8.29
C GLY A 98 1.32 12.43 -8.46
N ARG A 99 2.08 12.53 -7.37
CA ARG A 99 3.55 12.60 -7.41
C ARG A 99 4.16 11.26 -7.80
N LEU A 100 3.66 10.16 -7.22
CA LEU A 100 4.10 8.81 -7.59
C LEU A 100 3.82 8.54 -9.08
N ASP A 101 2.64 8.90 -9.57
CA ASP A 101 2.25 8.72 -10.96
C ASP A 101 3.19 9.45 -11.92
N ARG A 102 3.50 10.72 -11.65
CA ARG A 102 4.49 11.50 -12.41
C ARG A 102 5.89 10.87 -12.39
N ALA A 103 6.33 10.38 -11.23
CA ALA A 103 7.62 9.70 -11.10
C ALA A 103 7.64 8.39 -11.91
N ASN A 104 6.57 7.59 -11.82
CA ASN A 104 6.42 6.36 -12.60
C ASN A 104 6.44 6.64 -14.10
N HIS A 105 5.72 7.66 -14.57
CA HIS A 105 5.70 8.03 -15.99
C HIS A 105 7.10 8.41 -16.52
N THR A 106 7.96 8.96 -15.66
CA THR A 106 9.32 9.36 -16.02
C THR A 106 10.30 8.19 -15.97
N LEU A 107 10.24 7.37 -14.93
CA LEU A 107 11.23 6.33 -14.65
C LEU A 107 10.88 4.97 -15.26
N HIS A 108 9.58 4.70 -15.45
CA HIS A 108 9.04 3.43 -15.92
C HIS A 108 7.89 3.66 -16.92
N PRO A 109 8.14 4.28 -18.09
CA PRO A 109 7.09 4.72 -19.02
C PRO A 109 6.22 3.57 -19.57
N SER A 110 6.74 2.35 -19.59
CA SER A 110 6.02 1.15 -20.05
C SER A 110 5.32 0.39 -18.93
N THR A 111 5.47 0.81 -17.67
CA THR A 111 4.91 0.10 -16.51
C THR A 111 3.62 0.77 -16.07
N THR A 112 2.58 -0.06 -15.91
CA THR A 112 1.32 0.33 -15.28
C THR A 112 1.23 -0.27 -13.89
N ALA A 113 0.72 0.51 -12.94
CA ALA A 113 0.45 0.04 -11.58
C ALA A 113 -0.90 0.58 -11.09
N THR A 114 -1.55 -0.17 -10.22
CA THR A 114 -2.70 0.28 -9.45
C THR A 114 -2.28 0.47 -7.98
N CYS A 115 -2.86 1.47 -7.31
CA CYS A 115 -2.52 1.75 -5.92
C CYS A 115 -3.68 2.44 -5.18
N VAL A 116 -3.85 2.08 -3.90
CA VAL A 116 -4.57 2.86 -2.90
C VAL A 116 -3.55 3.38 -1.90
N TYR A 117 -3.64 4.68 -1.61
CA TYR A 117 -2.91 5.31 -0.52
C TYR A 117 -3.92 5.93 0.43
N ALA A 118 -3.83 5.54 1.70
CA ALA A 118 -4.66 6.02 2.78
C ALA A 118 -3.80 6.62 3.90
N LEU A 119 -4.33 7.68 4.49
CA LEU A 119 -3.83 8.37 5.66
C LEU A 119 -4.87 8.19 6.76
N LEU A 120 -4.46 7.54 7.83
CA LEU A 120 -5.21 7.46 9.07
C LEU A 120 -4.68 8.55 10.01
N LYS A 121 -5.56 9.48 10.36
CA LYS A 121 -5.26 10.69 11.13
C LYS A 121 -6.03 10.67 12.44
N GLY A 122 -5.39 11.10 13.52
CA GLY A 122 -6.00 11.16 14.85
C GLY A 122 -5.00 10.85 15.96
N GLU A 123 -5.35 11.25 17.17
CA GLU A 123 -4.57 10.91 18.36
C GLU A 123 -4.90 9.49 18.85
N PRO A 124 -3.99 8.82 19.56
CA PRO A 124 -4.29 7.58 20.27
C PRO A 124 -5.52 7.77 21.18
N GLY A 125 -6.61 7.04 20.88
CA GLY A 125 -7.90 7.17 21.58
C GLY A 125 -9.02 7.80 20.75
N GLY A 126 -8.70 8.41 19.60
CA GLY A 126 -9.66 8.89 18.62
C GLY A 126 -10.25 10.29 18.89
N PRO A 127 -11.15 10.79 18.02
CA PRO A 127 -11.69 10.13 16.83
C PRO A 127 -10.67 9.99 15.69
N TRP A 128 -10.82 8.95 14.88
CA TRP A 128 -9.94 8.67 13.74
C TRP A 128 -10.58 9.10 12.42
N VAL A 129 -9.79 9.70 11.53
CA VAL A 129 -10.22 10.10 10.19
C VAL A 129 -9.38 9.36 9.17
N VAL A 130 -10.04 8.71 8.20
CA VAL A 130 -9.35 8.08 7.07
C VAL A 130 -9.56 8.91 5.82
N GLU A 131 -8.46 9.52 5.37
CA GLU A 131 -8.36 10.19 4.09
C GLU A 131 -7.67 9.27 3.11
N TRP A 132 -8.24 9.05 1.92
CA TRP A 132 -7.63 8.13 0.96
C TRP A 132 -7.82 8.57 -0.48
N SER A 133 -6.92 8.08 -1.33
CA SER A 133 -6.97 8.21 -2.78
C SER A 133 -6.63 6.87 -3.44
N ARG A 134 -7.09 6.70 -4.68
CA ARG A 134 -6.80 5.52 -5.48
C ARG A 134 -6.43 5.90 -6.91
N ALA A 135 -5.51 5.14 -7.49
CA ALA A 135 -5.11 5.15 -8.88
C ALA A 135 -5.37 3.74 -9.45
N GLY A 136 -6.44 3.57 -10.22
CA GLY A 136 -6.81 2.30 -10.87
C GLY A 136 -7.33 1.18 -9.93
N HIS A 137 -6.89 1.13 -8.67
CA HIS A 137 -7.19 0.05 -7.73
C HIS A 137 -8.67 0.07 -7.27
N PRO A 138 -9.26 -1.07 -6.87
CA PRO A 138 -10.57 -1.12 -6.23
C PRO A 138 -10.66 -0.22 -4.98
N PRO A 139 -11.84 0.35 -4.67
CA PRO A 139 -12.02 1.16 -3.47
C PRO A 139 -11.93 0.31 -2.19
N PRO A 140 -11.40 0.85 -1.07
CA PRO A 140 -11.42 0.17 0.22
C PRO A 140 -12.83 -0.12 0.72
N LEU A 141 -12.99 -1.25 1.41
CA LEU A 141 -14.24 -1.64 2.07
C LEU A 141 -14.24 -1.12 3.52
N LEU A 142 -15.35 -0.48 3.92
CA LEU A 142 -15.61 -0.14 5.31
C LEU A 142 -16.66 -1.10 5.86
N ILE A 143 -16.28 -1.88 6.86
CA ILE A 143 -17.19 -2.75 7.60
C ILE A 143 -17.49 -2.04 8.93
N PRO A 144 -18.70 -1.49 9.13
CA PRO A 144 -19.06 -0.89 10.41
C PRO A 144 -19.14 -1.99 11.49
N LEU A 145 -18.87 -1.63 12.74
CA LEU A 145 -19.09 -2.55 13.84
C LEU A 145 -20.59 -2.86 13.98
N PRO A 146 -20.92 -4.05 14.52
CA PRO A 146 -22.27 -4.35 14.95
C PRO A 146 -22.80 -3.25 15.91
N PRO A 147 -24.12 -2.98 15.91
CA PRO A 147 -24.72 -2.08 16.88
C PRO A 147 -24.37 -2.48 18.31
N GLY A 148 -24.05 -1.52 19.18
CA GLY A 148 -23.75 -1.75 20.60
C GLY A 148 -22.27 -1.94 20.93
N ILE A 149 -21.36 -1.83 19.95
CA ILE A 149 -19.91 -1.71 20.21
C ILE A 149 -19.51 -0.26 19.92
N ASP A 150 -19.09 0.46 20.96
CA ASP A 150 -18.55 1.83 20.82
C ASP A 150 -17.21 1.76 20.08
N ALA A 151 -17.15 2.39 18.90
CA ALA A 151 -15.91 2.63 18.19
C ALA A 151 -15.78 4.08 17.77
N PRO A 152 -14.54 4.58 17.64
CA PRO A 152 -14.29 5.91 17.12
C PRO A 152 -14.89 6.07 15.73
N ALA A 153 -15.63 7.17 15.52
CA ALA A 153 -16.29 7.46 14.26
C ALA A 153 -15.26 7.63 13.13
N LEU A 154 -15.35 6.78 12.10
CA LEU A 154 -14.51 6.89 10.90
C LEU A 154 -15.15 7.80 9.86
N HIS A 155 -14.62 9.01 9.70
CA HIS A 155 -15.06 9.91 8.63
C HIS A 155 -14.32 9.65 7.32
N ARG A 156 -15.07 9.39 6.24
CA ARG A 156 -14.54 9.11 4.90
C ARG A 156 -14.32 10.42 4.12
N ARG A 157 -13.09 10.68 3.68
CA ARG A 157 -12.81 11.61 2.56
C ARG A 157 -12.09 10.87 1.45
N ALA A 158 -12.86 10.47 0.43
CA ALA A 158 -12.33 9.89 -0.80
C ALA A 158 -12.09 11.00 -1.83
N ARG A 159 -10.87 11.11 -2.36
CA ARG A 159 -10.61 11.92 -3.57
C ARG A 159 -9.99 11.01 -4.62
N ARG A 160 -10.50 11.06 -5.85
CA ARG A 160 -9.86 10.42 -6.99
C ARG A 160 -8.62 11.24 -7.36
N ALA A 161 -7.46 10.61 -7.52
CA ALA A 161 -6.31 11.31 -8.10
C ALA A 161 -6.67 11.82 -9.51
N PRO A 162 -6.35 13.08 -9.86
CA PRO A 162 -6.52 13.54 -11.23
C PRO A 162 -5.62 12.68 -12.14
N ARG A 163 -6.16 12.31 -13.31
CA ARG A 163 -5.38 11.70 -14.39
C ARG A 163 -4.45 12.74 -15.01
#